data_AF-A0A6N9P1H0-F1
#
_entry.id   AF-A0A6N9P1H0-F1
#
_cell.length_a   1.000
_cell.length_b   1.000
_cell.length_c   1.000
_cell.angle_alpha   90.00
_cell.angle_beta   90.00
_cell.angle_gamma   90.00
#
_symmetry.space_group_name_H-M   'P 1'
#
loop_
_entity.id
_entity.type
_entity.pdbx_description
1 polymer ?
#
loop_
_entity_poly.entity_id
_entity_poly.type
_entity_poly.pdbx_seq_one_letter_code
_entity_poly.pdbx_strand_id
1 'polypeptide(L)'
;MGIYLLSLSHKTTPLEIRSLFAYSEETKEKVLEGLLASGWVDEAVVLSTCNRTEIYCHAADSGKEPAMQVLKVMEQEAIRAAKAEAAEDIGRYFLRYYGRQAVHHLFQVAAGLDSMVIGEDQILGQVKQAHDFSHERGYCRSYLNTLFRDAVTGAKKVKTDTGLSKTPISTAGLAIRAAEERLGGLRGKKLMILGATGRIGGIVLKNVQQVAELEIYVTTRSRTSLEKLGHGLRYQAVPYEERYSWLDKMDVVVSATASPHYTLTAHGLRKHLKTDKERVFLDLAVPPDIEKVSMPGFWYYNIEDMAELARQNNERKLAEVPLAGRIIEEYENQYDKWLLYRDNQNCMEEWKSIILQDISEKGAEAAVSRLLYQLREAGTVEEVEHFLAMLDKANGEERKAARQRPVPAKKKQPSEPKAYFPLFFDMKYKRVLVAGAGKIAARRAEALAAFGAEVQVVAPSGSGQMEQLAAQGMVRWEKRCFVPEDVSGCDMVIAATDDAQINRQIIRCCRERQILANHAGDKSQCDFYFPGVAREGSLVVGVTASGKDHKLASEVTGRLQSWLKQFVRG
;
A
#
# COMPACT_ATOMS: atom_id res chain seq x y z
N MET A 1 -18.61 16.41 14.64
CA MET A 1 -17.99 15.13 14.21
C MET A 1 -18.38 14.05 15.21
N GLY A 2 -19.34 13.20 14.86
CA GLY A 2 -19.94 12.23 15.78
C GLY A 2 -19.07 11.02 16.15
N ILE A 3 -17.74 11.12 16.18
CA ILE A 3 -16.84 9.99 16.46
C ILE A 3 -16.36 10.02 17.91
N TYR A 4 -16.51 8.91 18.62
CA TYR A 4 -16.18 8.75 20.03
C TYR A 4 -15.27 7.54 20.21
N LEU A 5 -14.35 7.64 21.16
CA LEU A 5 -13.47 6.54 21.53
C LEU A 5 -13.37 6.46 23.05
N LEU A 6 -13.63 5.27 23.59
CA LEU A 6 -13.29 4.87 24.93
C LEU A 6 -12.11 3.89 24.87
N SER A 7 -10.96 4.28 25.42
CA SER A 7 -9.73 3.49 25.37
C SER A 7 -9.26 3.12 26.76
N LEU A 8 -8.91 1.84 26.94
CA LEU A 8 -8.26 1.32 28.13
C LEU A 8 -6.98 0.62 27.67
N SER A 9 -5.81 1.09 28.12
CA SER A 9 -4.52 0.63 27.62
C SER A 9 -3.53 0.31 28.73
N HIS A 10 -2.47 -0.43 28.40
CA HIS A 10 -1.34 -0.71 29.30
C HIS A 10 -0.64 0.54 29.85
N LYS A 11 -0.79 1.72 29.21
CA LYS A 11 -0.15 2.97 29.64
C LYS A 11 -0.81 3.53 30.90
N THR A 12 -2.12 3.35 31.03
CA THR A 12 -2.93 3.96 32.10
C THR A 12 -3.45 2.93 33.09
N THR A 13 -3.43 1.64 32.76
CA THR A 13 -4.21 0.63 33.48
C THR A 13 -3.38 -0.59 33.91
N PRO A 14 -3.38 -0.96 35.21
CA PRO A 14 -2.73 -2.18 35.72
C PRO A 14 -3.27 -3.46 35.07
N LEU A 15 -2.45 -4.52 35.04
CA LEU A 15 -2.79 -5.79 34.40
C LEU A 15 -4.07 -6.43 34.97
N GLU A 16 -4.28 -6.33 36.29
CA GLU A 16 -5.45 -6.89 36.98
C GLU A 16 -6.76 -6.29 36.43
N ILE A 17 -6.81 -4.97 36.29
CA ILE A 17 -7.95 -4.27 35.69
C ILE A 17 -8.06 -4.58 34.20
N ARG A 18 -6.95 -4.53 33.44
CA ARG A 18 -6.96 -4.83 32.00
C ARG A 18 -7.51 -6.22 31.67
N SER A 19 -7.23 -7.20 32.51
CA SER A 19 -7.68 -8.58 32.31
C SER A 19 -9.21 -8.72 32.36
N LEU A 20 -9.92 -7.84 33.07
CA LEU A 20 -11.38 -7.79 33.10
C LEU A 20 -11.99 -7.37 31.76
N PHE A 21 -11.25 -6.56 30.99
CA PHE A 21 -11.69 -6.00 29.71
C PHE A 21 -11.19 -6.80 28.50
N ALA A 22 -10.60 -7.98 28.72
CA ALA A 22 -10.19 -8.90 27.66
C ALA A 22 -11.41 -9.66 27.14
N TYR A 23 -12.10 -9.09 26.15
CA TYR A 23 -13.37 -9.61 25.66
C TYR A 23 -13.21 -10.79 24.69
N SER A 24 -13.98 -11.85 24.92
CA SER A 24 -14.24 -12.90 23.92
C SER A 24 -15.09 -12.35 22.77
N GLU A 25 -15.22 -13.10 21.67
CA GLU A 25 -16.10 -12.69 20.56
C GLU A 25 -17.56 -12.52 21.01
N GLU A 26 -18.07 -13.42 21.86
CA GLU A 26 -19.42 -13.34 22.43
C GLU A 26 -19.59 -12.07 23.29
N THR A 27 -18.58 -11.72 24.09
CA THR A 27 -18.63 -10.50 24.91
C THR A 27 -18.56 -9.24 24.03
N LYS A 28 -17.75 -9.23 22.97
CA LYS A 28 -17.72 -8.11 22.01
C LYS A 28 -19.08 -7.90 21.35
N GLU A 29 -19.73 -8.99 20.93
CA GLU A 29 -21.05 -8.93 20.30
C GLU A 29 -22.09 -8.32 21.25
N LYS A 30 -22.13 -8.77 22.52
CA LYS A 30 -23.03 -8.21 23.54
C LYS A 30 -22.79 -6.71 23.77
N VAL A 31 -21.52 -6.28 23.82
CA VAL A 31 -21.19 -4.84 23.95
C VAL A 31 -21.74 -4.06 22.75
N LEU A 32 -21.51 -4.55 21.53
CA LEU A 32 -21.98 -3.89 20.30
C LEU A 32 -23.51 -3.82 20.26
N GLU A 33 -24.21 -4.89 20.62
CA GLU A 33 -25.66 -4.93 20.72
C GLU A 33 -26.20 -3.94 21.76
N GLY A 34 -25.60 -3.92 22.96
CA GLY A 34 -25.99 -2.99 24.03
C GLY A 34 -25.80 -1.52 23.64
N LEU A 35 -24.69 -1.21 22.97
CA LEU A 35 -24.41 0.14 22.47
C LEU A 35 -25.47 0.59 21.45
N LEU A 36 -25.76 -0.22 20.43
CA LEU A 36 -26.75 0.14 19.41
C LEU A 36 -28.18 0.16 19.98
N ALA A 37 -28.52 -0.75 20.90
CA ALA A 37 -29.82 -0.79 21.55
C ALA A 37 -30.08 0.41 22.48
N SER A 38 -29.04 1.14 22.88
CA SER A 38 -29.17 2.33 23.73
C SER A 38 -29.91 3.49 23.04
N GLY A 39 -29.97 3.49 21.70
CA GLY A 39 -30.51 4.59 20.90
C GLY A 39 -29.60 5.83 20.81
N TRP A 40 -28.44 5.81 21.48
CA TRP A 40 -27.45 6.90 21.44
C TRP A 40 -26.31 6.64 20.45
N VAL A 41 -26.12 5.40 20.01
CA VAL A 41 -24.99 4.99 19.14
C VAL A 41 -25.54 4.35 17.87
N ASP A 42 -25.06 4.83 16.72
CA ASP A 42 -25.48 4.34 15.40
C ASP A 42 -24.57 3.23 14.87
N GLU A 43 -23.28 3.31 15.19
CA GLU A 43 -22.26 2.36 14.76
C GLU A 43 -21.25 2.15 15.88
N ALA A 44 -20.71 0.93 16.00
CA ALA A 44 -19.69 0.61 16.99
C ALA A 44 -18.67 -0.43 16.50
N VAL A 45 -17.43 -0.30 16.96
CA VAL A 45 -16.33 -1.27 16.76
C VAL A 45 -15.58 -1.49 18.07
N VAL A 46 -15.35 -2.76 18.42
CA VAL A 46 -14.59 -3.14 19.63
C VAL A 46 -13.25 -3.78 19.25
N LEU A 47 -12.16 -3.08 19.55
CA LEU A 47 -10.79 -3.58 19.42
C LEU A 47 -10.30 -4.06 20.79
N SER A 48 -10.33 -5.38 21.01
CA SER A 48 -9.80 -6.00 22.23
C SER A 48 -8.55 -6.82 21.92
N THR A 49 -7.47 -6.52 22.61
CA THR A 49 -6.17 -7.20 22.53
C THR A 49 -5.64 -7.48 23.94
N CYS A 50 -4.46 -8.09 24.08
CA CYS A 50 -3.82 -8.25 25.40
C CYS A 50 -3.34 -6.92 26.03
N ASN A 51 -3.18 -5.86 25.23
CA ASN A 51 -2.55 -4.60 25.65
C ASN A 51 -3.51 -3.41 25.67
N ARG A 52 -4.66 -3.53 25.02
CA ARG A 52 -5.69 -2.49 24.94
C ARG A 52 -7.08 -3.07 24.68
N THR A 53 -8.08 -2.40 25.23
CA THR A 53 -9.48 -2.56 24.86
C THR A 53 -10.01 -1.18 24.49
N GLU A 54 -10.45 -1.04 23.25
CA GLU A 54 -10.91 0.22 22.67
C GLU A 54 -12.28 0.03 22.05
N ILE A 55 -13.19 0.95 22.34
CA ILE A 55 -14.54 0.99 21.79
C ILE A 55 -14.66 2.28 20.99
N TYR A 56 -14.84 2.14 19.68
CA TYR A 56 -15.10 3.24 18.77
C TYR A 56 -16.58 3.30 18.46
N CYS A 57 -17.19 4.46 18.59
CA CYS A 57 -18.60 4.66 18.30
C CYS A 57 -18.80 5.84 17.34
N HIS A 58 -19.81 5.73 16.50
CA HIS A 58 -20.43 6.88 15.83
C HIS A 58 -21.79 7.17 16.45
N ALA A 59 -22.07 8.44 16.74
CA ALA A 59 -23.39 8.92 17.15
C ALA A 59 -23.69 10.26 16.46
N ALA A 60 -24.90 10.37 15.90
CA ALA A 60 -25.37 11.60 15.26
C ALA A 60 -25.32 12.81 16.23
N ASP A 61 -24.83 13.94 15.71
CA ASP A 61 -24.69 15.17 16.47
C ASP A 61 -26.05 15.87 16.58
N SER A 62 -26.73 15.73 17.73
CA SER A 62 -28.07 16.27 17.97
C SER A 62 -28.10 17.49 18.91
N GLY A 63 -26.94 18.11 19.23
CA GLY A 63 -26.87 19.32 20.05
C GLY A 63 -25.75 19.33 21.11
N LYS A 64 -25.93 20.09 22.20
CA LYS A 64 -24.86 20.35 23.21
C LYS A 64 -24.73 19.32 24.35
N GLU A 65 -25.72 18.45 24.56
CA GLU A 65 -25.71 17.36 25.56
C GLU A 65 -25.40 15.90 25.09
N PRO A 66 -25.31 15.53 23.79
CA PRO A 66 -25.13 14.13 23.35
C PRO A 66 -23.79 13.52 23.73
N ALA A 67 -22.69 14.28 23.71
CA ALA A 67 -21.34 13.72 23.78
C ALA A 67 -21.03 13.04 25.12
N MET A 68 -21.38 13.68 26.24
CA MET A 68 -21.21 13.09 27.58
C MET A 68 -22.10 11.87 27.75
N GLN A 69 -23.31 11.90 27.22
CA GLN A 69 -24.26 10.79 27.33
C GLN A 69 -23.78 9.57 26.53
N VAL A 70 -23.25 9.78 25.31
CA VAL A 70 -22.64 8.71 24.50
C VAL A 70 -21.46 8.08 25.24
N LEU A 71 -20.54 8.88 25.77
CA LEU A 71 -19.39 8.37 26.53
C LEU A 71 -19.82 7.61 27.79
N LYS A 72 -20.83 8.10 28.50
CA LYS A 72 -21.40 7.44 29.67
C LYS A 72 -22.01 6.08 29.32
N VAL A 73 -22.76 6.00 28.22
CA VAL A 73 -23.32 4.73 27.71
C VAL A 73 -22.19 3.76 27.34
N MET A 74 -21.14 4.25 26.67
CA MET A 74 -19.97 3.44 26.34
C MET A 74 -19.28 2.86 27.57
N GLU A 75 -19.09 3.67 28.62
CA GLU A 75 -18.50 3.22 29.88
C GLU A 75 -19.37 2.21 30.60
N GLN A 76 -20.68 2.47 30.70
CA GLN A 76 -21.62 1.58 31.36
C GLN A 76 -21.63 0.21 30.69
N GLU A 77 -21.69 0.17 29.36
CA GLU A 77 -21.70 -1.10 28.63
C GLU A 77 -20.35 -1.83 28.71
N ALA A 78 -19.23 -1.10 28.68
CA ALA A 78 -17.91 -1.68 28.88
C ALA A 78 -17.75 -2.32 30.27
N ILE A 79 -18.17 -1.61 31.33
CA ILE A 79 -18.09 -2.07 32.73
C ILE A 79 -19.02 -3.28 32.93
N ARG A 80 -20.23 -3.22 32.40
CA ARG A 80 -21.21 -4.31 32.46
C ARG A 80 -20.69 -5.58 31.79
N ALA A 81 -20.13 -5.45 30.59
CA ALA A 81 -19.56 -6.57 29.87
C ALA A 81 -18.34 -7.18 30.57
N ALA A 82 -17.57 -6.36 31.29
CA ALA A 82 -16.45 -6.78 32.13
C ALA A 82 -16.89 -7.36 33.49
N LYS A 83 -18.19 -7.33 33.82
CA LYS A 83 -18.74 -7.69 35.14
C LYS A 83 -18.05 -6.97 36.29
N ALA A 84 -17.73 -5.70 36.06
CA ALA A 84 -16.88 -4.91 36.93
C ALA A 84 -17.67 -3.81 37.66
N GLU A 85 -19.00 -3.92 37.74
CA GLU A 85 -19.88 -2.93 38.38
C GLU A 85 -19.59 -2.74 39.87
N ALA A 86 -19.06 -3.78 40.53
CA ALA A 86 -18.72 -3.76 41.95
C ALA A 86 -17.34 -3.17 42.26
N ALA A 87 -16.52 -2.88 41.23
CA ALA A 87 -15.18 -2.36 41.43
C ALA A 87 -15.19 -0.82 41.41
N GLU A 88 -14.78 -0.23 42.53
CA GLU A 88 -14.72 1.22 42.69
C GLU A 88 -13.71 1.86 41.72
N ASP A 89 -14.06 3.04 41.22
CA ASP A 89 -13.22 3.91 40.40
C ASP A 89 -12.68 3.32 39.08
N ILE A 90 -13.32 2.31 38.49
CA ILE A 90 -12.89 1.80 37.17
C ILE A 90 -12.89 2.89 36.09
N GLY A 91 -13.86 3.82 36.19
CA GLY A 91 -14.01 4.95 35.27
C GLY A 91 -12.76 5.81 35.08
N ARG A 92 -11.84 5.83 36.07
CA ARG A 92 -10.60 6.64 36.03
C ARG A 92 -9.54 6.09 35.06
N TYR A 93 -9.65 4.81 34.70
CA TYR A 93 -8.69 4.14 33.82
C TYR A 93 -9.01 4.32 32.34
N PHE A 94 -10.23 4.77 32.03
CA PHE A 94 -10.64 5.05 30.66
C PHE A 94 -10.14 6.41 30.18
N LEU A 95 -9.49 6.39 29.03
CA LEU A 95 -9.23 7.57 28.22
C LEU A 95 -10.41 7.77 27.27
N ARG A 96 -10.85 9.03 27.15
CA ARG A 96 -12.01 9.42 26.34
C ARG A 96 -11.53 10.38 25.28
N TYR A 97 -11.77 10.04 24.03
CA TYR A 97 -11.43 10.89 22.89
C TYR A 97 -12.68 11.19 22.07
N TYR A 98 -12.71 12.37 21.46
CA TYR A 98 -13.82 12.84 20.65
C TYR A 98 -13.34 13.47 19.34
N GLY A 99 -14.14 13.29 18.28
CA GLY A 99 -13.92 13.86 16.97
C GLY A 99 -12.54 13.52 16.43
N ARG A 100 -11.78 14.55 16.01
CA ARG A 100 -10.45 14.41 15.41
C ARG A 100 -9.45 13.67 16.31
N GLN A 101 -9.58 13.78 17.65
CA GLN A 101 -8.68 13.05 18.56
C GLN A 101 -8.91 11.53 18.50
N ALA A 102 -10.17 11.09 18.43
CA ALA A 102 -10.51 9.68 18.31
C ALA A 102 -10.06 9.11 16.96
N VAL A 103 -10.25 9.90 15.88
CA VAL A 103 -9.74 9.58 14.53
C VAL A 103 -8.23 9.43 14.58
N HIS A 104 -7.51 10.43 15.09
CA HIS A 104 -6.06 10.42 15.19
C HIS A 104 -5.53 9.22 15.95
N HIS A 105 -6.14 8.91 17.10
CA HIS A 105 -5.75 7.76 17.92
C HIS A 105 -5.85 6.45 17.14
N LEU A 106 -6.91 6.23 16.36
CA LEU A 106 -7.05 5.03 15.54
C LEU A 106 -5.91 4.91 14.51
N PHE A 107 -5.55 6.01 13.84
CA PHE A 107 -4.44 6.00 12.88
C PHE A 107 -3.10 5.69 13.56
N GLN A 108 -2.84 6.25 14.74
CA GLN A 108 -1.64 5.96 15.54
C GLN A 108 -1.59 4.49 15.96
N VAL A 109 -2.72 3.91 16.39
CA VAL A 109 -2.83 2.49 16.76
C VAL A 109 -2.64 1.59 15.55
N ALA A 110 -3.29 1.87 14.44
CA ALA A 110 -3.19 1.07 13.22
C ALA A 110 -1.77 1.09 12.63
N ALA A 111 -1.08 2.24 12.70
CA ALA A 111 0.32 2.39 12.31
C ALA A 111 1.31 1.77 13.31
N GLY A 112 0.84 1.36 14.49
CA GLY A 112 1.68 0.79 15.56
C GLY A 112 2.56 1.82 16.28
N LEU A 113 2.27 3.11 16.14
CA LEU A 113 3.00 4.20 16.81
C LEU A 113 2.63 4.30 18.30
N ASP A 114 1.42 3.84 18.67
CA ASP A 114 0.92 3.87 20.05
C ASP A 114 1.14 2.55 20.83
N SER A 115 1.84 1.58 20.25
CA SER A 115 2.13 0.28 20.89
C SER A 115 3.33 0.35 21.86
N MET A 116 3.34 -0.52 22.88
CA MET A 116 4.49 -0.71 23.81
C MET A 116 5.80 -0.96 23.06
N VAL A 117 5.67 -1.52 21.86
CA VAL A 117 6.71 -1.76 20.88
C VAL A 117 6.30 -1.03 19.60
N ILE A 118 7.00 0.06 19.26
CA ILE A 118 6.68 0.91 18.12
C ILE A 118 6.83 0.11 16.80
N GLY A 119 5.74 -0.07 16.08
CA GLY A 119 5.69 -0.78 14.80
C GLY A 119 5.46 -2.29 14.89
N GLU A 120 4.81 -2.80 15.95
CA GLU A 120 4.37 -4.21 15.98
C GLU A 120 3.49 -4.56 14.78
N ASP A 121 3.84 -5.61 14.04
CA ASP A 121 3.11 -5.98 12.83
C ASP A 121 1.71 -6.54 13.08
N GLN A 122 1.44 -7.01 14.30
CA GLN A 122 0.19 -7.67 14.66
C GLN A 122 -0.98 -6.69 14.85
N ILE A 123 -0.73 -5.45 15.29
CA ILE A 123 -1.81 -4.50 15.63
C ILE A 123 -2.65 -4.10 14.40
N LEU A 124 -2.01 -3.92 13.24
CA LEU A 124 -2.71 -3.65 11.98
C LEU A 124 -3.67 -4.78 11.61
N GLY A 125 -3.25 -6.03 11.81
CA GLY A 125 -4.09 -7.21 11.59
C GLY A 125 -5.27 -7.25 12.55
N GLN A 126 -5.05 -6.92 13.83
CA GLN A 126 -6.09 -6.86 14.85
C GLN A 126 -7.11 -5.74 14.60
N VAL A 127 -6.66 -4.55 14.18
CA VAL A 127 -7.55 -3.44 13.78
C VAL A 127 -8.42 -3.86 12.61
N LYS A 128 -7.84 -4.53 11.61
CA LYS A 128 -8.61 -5.06 10.47
C LYS A 128 -9.63 -6.12 10.92
N GLN A 129 -9.25 -7.05 11.78
CA GLN A 129 -10.16 -8.07 12.30
C GLN A 129 -11.31 -7.48 13.11
N ALA A 130 -11.04 -6.47 13.96
CA ALA A 130 -12.08 -5.77 14.72
C ALA A 130 -13.07 -5.06 13.80
N HIS A 131 -12.56 -4.39 12.76
CA HIS A 131 -13.38 -3.78 11.71
C HIS A 131 -14.26 -4.81 11.00
N ASP A 132 -13.66 -5.88 10.48
CA ASP A 132 -14.34 -6.91 9.69
C ASP A 132 -15.44 -7.59 10.55
N PHE A 133 -15.14 -7.89 11.82
CA PHE A 133 -16.10 -8.45 12.78
C PHE A 133 -17.36 -7.60 12.94
N SER A 134 -17.21 -6.28 13.15
CA SER A 134 -18.33 -5.36 13.32
C SER A 134 -19.06 -5.07 12.01
N HIS A 135 -18.34 -4.99 10.89
CA HIS A 135 -18.91 -4.68 9.58
C HIS A 135 -19.76 -5.84 9.04
N GLU A 136 -19.26 -7.07 9.10
CA GLU A 136 -19.98 -8.27 8.62
C GLU A 136 -21.28 -8.52 9.39
N ARG A 137 -21.36 -8.08 10.64
CA ARG A 137 -22.54 -8.21 11.52
C ARG A 137 -23.45 -6.98 11.55
N GLY A 138 -23.11 -5.92 10.80
CA GLY A 138 -23.95 -4.72 10.66
C GLY A 138 -23.84 -3.70 11.80
N TYR A 139 -22.91 -3.88 12.74
CA TYR A 139 -22.62 -2.91 13.82
C TYR A 139 -21.77 -1.73 13.32
N CYS A 140 -21.02 -1.92 12.23
CA CYS A 140 -20.21 -0.90 11.57
C CYS A 140 -20.83 -0.58 10.21
N ARG A 141 -21.20 0.69 9.96
CA ARG A 141 -21.85 1.13 8.72
C ARG A 141 -20.99 2.18 8.03
N SER A 142 -21.55 3.26 7.51
CA SER A 142 -20.82 4.15 6.60
C SER A 142 -19.68 4.91 7.26
N TYR A 143 -19.86 5.36 8.51
CA TYR A 143 -18.93 6.25 9.19
C TYR A 143 -17.69 5.49 9.66
N LEU A 144 -17.88 4.46 10.50
CA LEU A 144 -16.78 3.67 11.04
C LEU A 144 -16.12 2.79 9.98
N ASN A 145 -16.85 2.28 8.97
CA ASN A 145 -16.23 1.51 7.88
C ASN A 145 -15.23 2.36 7.10
N THR A 146 -15.63 3.59 6.75
CA THR A 146 -14.74 4.52 6.04
C THR A 146 -13.53 4.85 6.91
N LEU A 147 -13.74 5.20 8.19
CA LEU A 147 -12.67 5.50 9.13
C LEU A 147 -11.66 4.36 9.28
N PHE A 148 -12.12 3.14 9.57
CA PHE A 148 -11.24 1.98 9.77
C PHE A 148 -10.53 1.55 8.48
N ARG A 149 -11.21 1.61 7.33
CA ARG A 149 -10.58 1.32 6.04
C ARG A 149 -9.48 2.32 5.71
N ASP A 150 -9.72 3.60 5.95
CA ASP A 150 -8.74 4.66 5.70
C ASP A 150 -7.58 4.54 6.69
N ALA A 151 -7.83 4.21 7.96
CA ALA A 151 -6.80 3.91 8.96
C ALA A 151 -5.92 2.71 8.57
N VAL A 152 -6.53 1.60 8.12
CA VAL A 152 -5.79 0.43 7.64
C VAL A 152 -4.97 0.76 6.39
N THR A 153 -5.51 1.58 5.49
CA THR A 153 -4.81 1.99 4.26
C THR A 153 -3.64 2.92 4.56
N GLY A 154 -3.85 3.94 5.40
CA GLY A 154 -2.80 4.84 5.86
C GLY A 154 -1.70 4.10 6.60
N ALA A 155 -2.06 3.18 7.50
CA ALA A 155 -1.08 2.33 8.17
C ALA A 155 -0.25 1.50 7.18
N LYS A 156 -0.86 0.86 6.17
CA LYS A 156 -0.11 0.14 5.12
C LYS A 156 0.85 1.05 4.36
N LYS A 157 0.45 2.30 4.08
CA LYS A 157 1.32 3.28 3.42
C LYS A 157 2.48 3.70 4.31
N VAL A 158 2.23 3.95 5.60
CA VAL A 158 3.29 4.17 6.60
C VAL A 158 4.27 2.98 6.59
N LYS A 159 3.79 1.74 6.61
CA LYS A 159 4.68 0.56 6.57
C LYS A 159 5.52 0.43 5.29
N THR A 160 4.96 0.84 4.15
CA THR A 160 5.63 0.72 2.85
C THR A 160 6.67 1.81 2.67
N ASP A 161 6.33 3.03 3.08
CA ASP A 161 7.10 4.24 2.81
C ASP A 161 8.03 4.62 3.98
N THR A 162 7.95 3.92 5.12
CA THR A 162 8.85 4.06 6.28
C THR A 162 9.53 2.73 6.63
N GLY A 163 10.69 2.79 7.27
CA GLY A 163 11.40 1.65 7.88
C GLY A 163 10.87 1.22 9.26
N LEU A 164 9.81 1.85 9.78
CA LEU A 164 9.23 1.58 11.11
C LEU A 164 8.90 0.10 11.36
N SER A 165 8.51 -0.65 10.33
CA SER A 165 8.09 -2.05 10.42
C SER A 165 9.23 -3.05 10.20
N LYS A 166 10.40 -2.61 9.70
CA LYS A 166 11.43 -3.53 9.20
C LYS A 166 12.35 -4.07 10.28
N THR A 167 12.16 -3.74 11.56
CA THR A 167 13.09 -4.16 12.63
C THR A 167 12.39 -4.69 13.89
N PRO A 168 12.67 -5.96 14.30
CA PRO A 168 12.23 -6.55 15.55
C PRO A 168 12.71 -5.73 16.74
N ILE A 169 11.86 -5.60 17.74
CA ILE A 169 12.16 -4.87 18.98
C ILE A 169 12.32 -5.82 20.16
N SER A 170 11.75 -7.02 20.10
CA SER A 170 11.91 -7.99 21.19
C SER A 170 13.35 -8.49 21.25
N THR A 171 13.90 -8.63 22.46
CA THR A 171 15.23 -9.19 22.72
C THR A 171 15.42 -10.52 21.99
N ALA A 172 14.39 -11.37 21.99
CA ALA A 172 14.37 -12.65 21.27
C ALA A 172 14.45 -12.49 19.74
N GLY A 173 13.75 -11.51 19.17
CA GLY A 173 13.79 -11.23 17.73
C GLY A 173 15.12 -10.62 17.28
N LEU A 174 15.68 -9.71 18.08
CA LEU A 174 17.00 -9.12 17.85
C LEU A 174 18.11 -10.18 17.91
N ALA A 175 18.03 -11.10 18.87
CA ALA A 175 19.00 -12.17 19.03
C ALA A 175 19.05 -13.07 17.79
N ILE A 176 17.88 -13.48 17.28
CA ILE A 176 17.80 -14.29 16.06
C ILE A 176 18.32 -13.52 14.84
N ARG A 177 18.03 -12.22 14.72
CA ARG A 177 18.60 -11.40 13.65
C ARG A 177 20.11 -11.27 13.71
N ALA A 178 20.67 -11.05 14.90
CA ALA A 178 22.11 -11.00 15.08
C ALA A 178 22.77 -12.31 14.63
N ALA A 179 22.12 -13.45 14.90
CA ALA A 179 22.58 -14.75 14.40
C ALA A 179 22.43 -14.89 12.86
N GLU A 180 21.30 -14.46 12.28
CA GLU A 180 21.11 -14.44 10.82
C GLU A 180 22.17 -13.60 10.10
N GLU A 181 22.39 -12.37 10.55
CA GLU A 181 23.37 -11.46 9.94
C GLU A 181 24.78 -12.03 10.03
N ARG A 182 25.15 -12.60 11.19
CA ARG A 182 26.49 -13.15 11.40
C ARG A 182 26.75 -14.39 10.54
N LEU A 183 25.76 -15.27 10.38
CA LEU A 183 25.92 -16.53 9.65
C LEU A 183 25.55 -16.44 8.16
N GLY A 184 25.10 -15.28 7.69
CA GLY A 184 24.60 -15.10 6.32
C GLY A 184 23.24 -15.79 6.05
N GLY A 185 22.43 -15.95 7.10
CA GLY A 185 21.14 -16.61 7.11
C GLY A 185 21.10 -17.91 7.93
N LEU A 186 19.89 -18.34 8.30
CA LEU A 186 19.65 -19.53 9.12
C LEU A 186 19.10 -20.74 8.35
N ARG A 187 18.91 -20.63 7.04
CA ARG A 187 18.42 -21.74 6.22
C ARG A 187 19.43 -22.91 6.25
N GLY A 188 18.94 -24.11 6.58
CA GLY A 188 19.76 -25.32 6.68
C GLY A 188 20.71 -25.37 7.88
N LYS A 189 20.59 -24.44 8.85
CA LYS A 189 21.40 -24.38 10.07
C LYS A 189 20.77 -25.19 11.20
N LYS A 190 21.56 -25.43 12.26
CA LYS A 190 21.13 -26.10 13.50
C LYS A 190 21.13 -25.11 14.66
N LEU A 191 19.98 -24.97 15.32
CA LEU A 191 19.78 -24.07 16.45
C LEU A 191 19.38 -24.85 17.70
N MET A 192 20.09 -24.64 18.81
CA MET A 192 19.75 -25.20 20.12
C MET A 192 19.25 -24.12 21.08
N ILE A 193 18.17 -24.39 21.82
CA ILE A 193 17.62 -23.52 22.86
C ILE A 193 17.73 -24.22 24.23
N LEU A 194 18.49 -23.62 25.13
CA LEU A 194 18.55 -23.98 26.55
C LEU A 194 17.46 -23.17 27.27
N GLY A 195 16.46 -23.85 27.84
CA GLY A 195 15.39 -23.20 28.60
C GLY A 195 14.21 -22.68 27.78
N ALA A 196 13.81 -23.37 26.71
CA ALA A 196 12.68 -22.96 25.87
C ALA A 196 11.34 -22.84 26.62
N THR A 197 11.18 -23.51 27.76
CA THR A 197 9.97 -23.45 28.59
C THR A 197 9.79 -22.12 29.33
N GLY A 198 10.84 -21.30 29.40
CA GLY A 198 10.77 -19.94 29.93
C GLY A 198 10.12 -18.96 28.96
N ARG A 199 9.73 -17.77 29.44
CA ARG A 199 9.05 -16.74 28.63
C ARG A 199 9.88 -16.33 27.40
N ILE A 200 11.17 -16.01 27.59
CA ILE A 200 12.06 -15.58 26.50
C ILE A 200 12.35 -16.75 25.56
N GLY A 201 12.72 -17.91 26.10
CA GLY A 201 12.99 -19.11 25.30
C GLY A 201 11.80 -19.55 24.45
N GLY A 202 10.57 -19.44 24.97
CA GLY A 202 9.35 -19.75 24.22
C GLY A 202 9.07 -18.76 23.09
N ILE A 203 9.40 -17.47 23.28
CA ILE A 203 9.30 -16.47 22.20
C ILE A 203 10.34 -16.76 21.12
N VAL A 204 11.58 -17.07 21.50
CA VAL A 204 12.63 -17.47 20.54
C VAL A 204 12.16 -18.67 19.72
N LEU A 205 11.68 -19.72 20.39
CA LEU A 205 11.18 -20.93 19.74
C LEU A 205 10.05 -20.64 18.74
N LYS A 206 9.12 -19.75 19.10
CA LYS A 206 8.03 -19.31 18.21
C LYS A 206 8.54 -18.51 17.01
N ASN A 207 9.48 -17.60 17.23
CA ASN A 207 10.03 -16.74 16.17
C ASN A 207 10.74 -17.54 15.08
N VAL A 208 11.45 -18.61 15.45
CA VAL A 208 12.24 -19.41 14.51
C VAL A 208 11.42 -20.46 13.74
N GLN A 209 10.13 -20.64 14.07
CA GLN A 209 9.29 -21.67 13.41
C GLN A 209 9.21 -21.50 11.90
N GLN A 210 9.15 -20.24 11.44
CA GLN A 210 8.95 -19.86 10.03
C GLN A 210 10.25 -19.91 9.20
N VAL A 211 11.40 -20.18 9.83
CA VAL A 211 12.68 -20.27 9.11
C VAL A 211 12.76 -21.62 8.39
N ALA A 212 12.76 -21.57 7.06
CA ALA A 212 12.84 -22.75 6.21
C ALA A 212 14.13 -23.56 6.49
N GLU A 213 14.00 -24.89 6.57
CA GLU A 213 15.12 -25.83 6.74
C GLU A 213 15.98 -25.64 8.01
N LEU A 214 15.56 -24.80 8.96
CA LEU A 214 16.25 -24.64 10.25
C LEU A 214 15.94 -25.83 11.16
N GLU A 215 16.93 -26.61 11.58
CA GLU A 215 16.73 -27.68 12.55
C GLU A 215 16.78 -27.12 13.98
N ILE A 216 15.70 -27.30 14.74
CA ILE A 216 15.54 -26.71 16.07
C ILE A 216 15.64 -27.80 17.13
N TYR A 217 16.54 -27.61 18.09
CA TYR A 217 16.80 -28.50 19.21
C TYR A 217 16.49 -27.76 20.52
N VAL A 218 15.85 -28.43 21.46
CA VAL A 218 15.49 -27.86 22.76
C VAL A 218 16.02 -28.75 23.86
N THR A 219 16.59 -28.14 24.89
CA THR A 219 17.03 -28.83 26.09
C THR A 219 16.65 -28.06 27.36
N THR A 220 16.32 -28.78 28.43
CA THR A 220 15.89 -28.21 29.71
C THR A 220 16.44 -29.04 30.87
N ARG A 221 16.99 -28.37 31.89
CA ARG A 221 17.47 -29.00 33.13
C ARG A 221 16.33 -29.42 34.06
N SER A 222 15.19 -28.72 33.99
CA SER A 222 14.06 -28.95 34.86
C SER A 222 13.22 -30.13 34.38
N ARG A 223 12.64 -30.90 35.31
CA ARG A 223 11.58 -31.89 35.05
C ARG A 223 10.29 -31.27 34.48
N THR A 224 10.27 -29.97 34.19
CA THR A 224 9.15 -29.31 33.51
C THR A 224 8.96 -29.97 32.14
N SER A 225 7.81 -30.59 31.94
CA SER A 225 7.48 -31.26 30.69
C SER A 225 7.56 -30.29 29.52
N LEU A 226 8.31 -30.67 28.46
CA LEU A 226 8.35 -29.94 27.19
C LEU A 226 6.96 -29.85 26.54
N GLU A 227 6.02 -30.67 26.98
CA GLU A 227 4.60 -30.59 26.61
C GLU A 227 3.97 -29.21 26.88
N LYS A 228 4.52 -28.42 27.81
CA LYS A 228 4.05 -27.05 28.09
C LYS A 228 4.36 -26.04 26.99
N LEU A 229 5.19 -26.38 26.00
CA LEU A 229 5.55 -25.48 24.89
C LEU A 229 4.40 -25.27 23.89
N GLY A 230 3.32 -26.05 24.00
CA GLY A 230 2.16 -26.01 23.12
C GLY A 230 2.28 -26.99 21.96
N HIS A 231 1.13 -27.36 21.38
CA HIS A 231 1.07 -28.28 20.24
C HIS A 231 1.45 -27.58 18.93
N GLY A 232 2.05 -28.33 18.00
CA GLY A 232 2.31 -27.87 16.63
C GLY A 232 3.63 -27.13 16.39
N LEU A 233 4.53 -27.08 17.37
CA LEU A 233 5.88 -26.51 17.20
C LEU A 233 6.88 -27.56 16.70
N ARG A 234 7.73 -27.17 15.75
CA ARG A 234 8.81 -28.00 15.19
C ARG A 234 10.06 -27.85 16.05
N TYR A 235 10.39 -28.90 16.81
CA TYR A 235 11.66 -29.03 17.54
C TYR A 235 11.96 -30.50 17.87
N GLN A 236 13.23 -30.78 18.18
CA GLN A 236 13.70 -32.06 18.73
C GLN A 236 14.20 -31.87 20.16
N ALA A 237 13.82 -32.76 21.06
CA ALA A 237 14.28 -32.72 22.44
C ALA A 237 15.68 -33.36 22.56
N VAL A 238 16.61 -32.68 23.23
CA VAL A 238 17.95 -33.19 23.56
C VAL A 238 18.07 -33.32 25.08
N PRO A 239 18.47 -34.49 25.62
CA PRO A 239 18.73 -34.65 27.05
C PRO A 239 19.72 -33.61 27.57
N TYR A 240 19.45 -33.02 28.73
CA TYR A 240 20.26 -31.91 29.25
C TYR A 240 21.69 -32.32 29.59
N GLU A 241 21.87 -33.58 29.99
CA GLU A 241 23.14 -34.21 30.30
C GLU A 241 24.01 -34.32 29.04
N GLU A 242 23.38 -34.50 27.88
CA GLU A 242 24.06 -34.63 26.58
C GLU A 242 24.34 -33.30 25.89
N ARG A 243 23.86 -32.16 26.43
CA ARG A 243 23.94 -30.85 25.74
C ARG A 243 25.32 -30.55 25.15
N TYR A 244 26.40 -30.86 25.89
CA TYR A 244 27.78 -30.63 25.44
C TYR A 244 28.18 -31.43 24.20
N SER A 245 27.75 -32.70 24.08
CA SER A 245 28.10 -33.54 22.92
C SER A 245 27.42 -33.08 21.63
N TRP A 246 26.35 -32.30 21.76
CA TRP A 246 25.60 -31.73 20.64
C TRP A 246 26.09 -30.35 20.20
N LEU A 247 26.78 -29.59 21.07
CA LEU A 247 27.20 -28.21 20.78
C LEU A 247 28.03 -28.07 19.50
N ASP A 248 28.93 -29.03 19.22
CA ASP A 248 29.77 -28.96 18.03
C ASP A 248 28.95 -29.02 16.74
N LYS A 249 27.78 -29.67 16.76
CA LYS A 249 26.86 -29.77 15.62
C LYS A 249 26.02 -28.50 15.43
N MET A 250 25.85 -27.68 16.46
CA MET A 250 25.01 -26.48 16.42
C MET A 250 25.73 -25.31 15.74
N ASP A 251 24.97 -24.47 15.05
CA ASP A 251 25.43 -23.20 14.48
C ASP A 251 24.96 -22.02 15.34
N VAL A 252 23.81 -22.16 16.01
CA VAL A 252 23.29 -21.17 16.96
C VAL A 252 22.95 -21.86 18.28
N VAL A 253 23.35 -21.27 19.40
CA VAL A 253 23.00 -21.73 20.75
C VAL A 253 22.41 -20.57 21.51
N VAL A 254 21.14 -20.69 21.90
CA VAL A 254 20.41 -19.70 22.69
C VAL A 254 20.28 -20.19 24.11
N SER A 255 20.73 -19.41 25.08
CA SER A 255 20.43 -19.63 26.49
C SER A 255 19.41 -18.61 26.99
N ALA A 256 18.34 -19.10 27.59
CA ALA A 256 17.29 -18.30 28.21
C ALA A 256 16.78 -19.00 29.47
N THR A 257 17.69 -19.50 30.30
CA THR A 257 17.34 -20.21 31.53
C THR A 257 17.22 -19.26 32.72
N ALA A 258 16.70 -19.76 33.84
CA ALA A 258 16.69 -19.06 35.12
C ALA A 258 17.77 -19.62 36.07
N SER A 259 18.83 -20.24 35.52
CA SER A 259 19.88 -20.86 36.32
C SER A 259 20.71 -19.78 37.02
N PRO A 260 21.01 -19.93 38.33
CA PRO A 260 21.95 -19.03 39.02
C PRO A 260 23.42 -19.37 38.73
N HIS A 261 23.68 -20.40 37.91
CA HIS A 261 25.02 -20.88 37.57
C HIS A 261 25.15 -21.07 36.06
N TYR A 262 26.39 -20.97 35.56
CA TYR A 262 26.70 -21.28 34.17
C TYR A 262 26.18 -22.66 33.76
N THR A 263 25.32 -22.69 32.74
CA THR A 263 24.86 -23.92 32.11
C THR A 263 25.90 -24.46 31.13
N LEU A 264 26.66 -23.55 30.51
CA LEU A 264 27.81 -23.81 29.64
C LEU A 264 29.05 -23.12 30.22
N THR A 265 30.04 -23.93 30.65
CA THR A 265 31.30 -23.43 31.21
C THR A 265 32.39 -23.38 30.14
N ALA A 266 33.40 -22.53 30.34
CA ALA A 266 34.52 -22.36 29.43
C ALA A 266 35.30 -23.67 29.22
N HIS A 267 35.50 -24.43 30.30
CA HIS A 267 36.11 -25.77 30.22
C HIS A 267 35.26 -26.73 29.38
N GLY A 268 33.94 -26.75 29.59
CA GLY A 268 33.03 -27.60 28.85
C GLY A 268 32.98 -27.25 27.36
N LEU A 269 32.94 -25.95 27.03
CA LEU A 269 32.97 -25.43 25.66
C LEU A 269 34.26 -25.82 24.94
N ARG A 270 35.43 -25.52 25.51
CA ARG A 270 36.74 -25.89 24.90
C ARG A 270 36.92 -27.39 24.72
N LYS A 271 36.35 -28.19 25.62
CA LYS A 271 36.44 -29.66 25.54
C LYS A 271 35.61 -30.23 24.39
N HIS A 272 34.45 -29.66 24.08
CA HIS A 272 33.49 -30.26 23.15
C HIS A 272 33.38 -29.56 21.80
N LEU A 273 33.76 -28.28 21.70
CA LEU A 273 33.87 -27.59 20.42
C LEU A 273 35.20 -27.98 19.77
N LYS A 274 35.13 -28.79 18.72
CA LYS A 274 36.29 -29.38 18.02
C LYS A 274 36.50 -28.82 16.63
N THR A 275 35.45 -28.27 16.01
CA THR A 275 35.52 -27.74 14.65
C THR A 275 35.58 -26.21 14.66
N ASP A 276 36.39 -25.64 13.75
CA ASP A 276 36.61 -24.20 13.60
C ASP A 276 35.45 -23.46 12.91
N LYS A 277 34.29 -24.10 12.76
CA LYS A 277 33.12 -23.46 12.15
C LYS A 277 32.61 -22.31 13.02
N GLU A 278 32.05 -21.30 12.35
CA GLU A 278 31.41 -20.19 13.05
C GLU A 278 30.13 -20.63 13.76
N ARG A 279 29.96 -20.16 14.98
CA ARG A 279 28.81 -20.40 15.84
C ARG A 279 28.45 -19.15 16.60
N VAL A 280 27.15 -18.93 16.75
CA VAL A 280 26.60 -17.80 17.48
C VAL A 280 25.98 -18.28 18.79
N PHE A 281 26.47 -17.76 19.90
CA PHE A 281 25.98 -17.98 21.25
C PHE A 281 25.21 -16.73 21.69
N LEU A 282 23.93 -16.91 21.99
CA LEU A 282 22.99 -15.86 22.41
C LEU A 282 22.62 -16.11 23.87
N ASP A 283 23.20 -15.35 24.78
CA ASP A 283 22.98 -15.46 26.22
C ASP A 283 21.95 -14.43 26.70
N LEU A 284 20.69 -14.85 26.70
CA LEU A 284 19.53 -14.04 27.07
C LEU A 284 19.13 -14.23 28.55
N ALA A 285 19.95 -14.95 29.32
CA ALA A 285 19.74 -15.18 30.75
C ALA A 285 20.37 -14.06 31.60
N VAL A 286 19.74 -13.79 32.75
CA VAL A 286 20.25 -12.87 33.77
C VAL A 286 20.09 -13.55 35.13
N PRO A 287 21.17 -13.97 35.81
CA PRO A 287 22.59 -13.83 35.44
C PRO A 287 22.99 -14.65 34.19
N PRO A 288 24.16 -14.37 33.55
CA PRO A 288 24.60 -15.05 32.33
C PRO A 288 24.74 -16.56 32.50
N ASP A 289 24.24 -17.31 31.52
CA ASP A 289 24.26 -18.77 31.51
C ASP A 289 25.51 -19.36 30.85
N ILE A 290 26.18 -18.57 30.01
CA ILE A 290 27.29 -19.04 29.18
C ILE A 290 28.55 -18.28 29.61
N GLU A 291 29.55 -19.03 30.04
CA GLU A 291 30.86 -18.47 30.36
C GLU A 291 31.59 -18.08 29.05
N LYS A 292 31.97 -16.81 28.92
CA LYS A 292 32.60 -16.27 27.71
C LYS A 292 33.97 -16.92 27.46
N VAL A 293 34.20 -17.37 26.23
CA VAL A 293 35.46 -17.97 25.78
C VAL A 293 35.99 -17.23 24.55
N SER A 294 37.30 -17.04 24.47
CA SER A 294 37.96 -16.59 23.23
C SER A 294 38.49 -17.80 22.48
N MET A 295 37.86 -18.15 21.35
CA MET A 295 38.31 -19.19 20.42
C MET A 295 37.80 -18.93 19.00
N PRO A 296 38.45 -19.48 17.96
CA PRO A 296 38.01 -19.32 16.57
C PRO A 296 36.56 -19.75 16.37
N GLY A 297 35.80 -18.95 15.62
CA GLY A 297 34.40 -19.23 15.31
C GLY A 297 33.43 -19.10 16.49
N PHE A 298 33.84 -18.60 17.66
CA PHE A 298 32.95 -18.36 18.80
C PHE A 298 32.46 -16.92 18.83
N TRP A 299 31.23 -16.68 18.38
CA TRP A 299 30.55 -15.39 18.47
C TRP A 299 29.60 -15.40 19.65
N TYR A 300 29.69 -14.40 20.52
CA TYR A 300 28.90 -14.33 21.74
C TYR A 300 28.20 -12.98 21.82
N TYR A 301 26.88 -13.02 22.06
CA TYR A 301 26.07 -11.86 22.34
C TYR A 301 25.30 -12.09 23.65
N ASN A 302 25.29 -11.09 24.52
CA ASN A 302 24.53 -11.11 25.75
C ASN A 302 23.27 -10.22 25.66
N ILE A 303 22.53 -10.13 26.76
CA ILE A 303 21.34 -9.28 26.84
C ILE A 303 21.66 -7.77 26.70
N GLU A 304 22.86 -7.33 27.08
CA GLU A 304 23.29 -5.93 26.97
C GLU A 304 23.55 -5.56 25.51
N ASP A 305 24.16 -6.45 24.72
CA ASP A 305 24.31 -6.29 23.28
C ASP A 305 22.94 -6.17 22.60
N MET A 306 21.97 -6.98 23.04
CA MET A 306 20.59 -6.87 22.56
C MET A 306 19.92 -5.56 22.95
N ALA A 307 20.21 -5.03 24.14
CA ALA A 307 19.70 -3.75 24.60
C ALA A 307 20.27 -2.59 23.76
N GLU A 308 21.56 -2.64 23.42
CA GLU A 308 22.19 -1.63 22.57
C GLU A 308 21.67 -1.69 21.12
N LEU A 309 21.50 -2.90 20.56
CA LEU A 309 20.86 -3.08 19.25
C LEU A 309 19.40 -2.57 19.26
N ALA A 310 18.67 -2.80 20.35
CA ALA A 310 17.32 -2.25 20.51
C ALA A 310 17.33 -0.73 20.54
N ARG A 311 18.28 -0.12 21.27
CA ARG A 311 18.43 1.34 21.38
C ARG A 311 18.70 1.98 20.02
N GLN A 312 19.67 1.45 19.26
CA GLN A 312 20.01 1.95 17.92
C GLN A 312 18.85 1.81 16.93
N ASN A 313 18.11 0.71 17.01
CA ASN A 313 16.91 0.51 16.18
C ASN A 313 15.81 1.50 16.55
N ASN A 314 15.61 1.79 17.83
CA ASN A 314 14.63 2.76 18.28
C ASN A 314 14.99 4.19 17.85
N GLU A 315 16.28 4.55 17.91
CA GLU A 315 16.77 5.85 17.40
C GLU A 315 16.54 6.02 15.90
N ARG A 316 16.80 4.98 15.09
CA ARG A 316 16.50 5.00 13.64
C ARG A 316 15.01 5.15 13.37
N LYS A 317 14.15 4.49 14.16
CA LYS A 317 12.69 4.62 14.04
C LYS A 317 12.20 6.01 14.42
N LEU A 318 12.76 6.62 15.47
CA LEU A 318 12.40 7.99 15.89
C LEU A 318 12.63 9.02 14.77
N ALA A 319 13.67 8.84 13.95
CA ALA A 319 13.95 9.71 12.80
C ALA A 319 12.87 9.63 11.70
N GLU A 320 12.10 8.54 11.63
CA GLU A 320 11.07 8.31 10.62
C GLU A 320 9.65 8.67 11.08
N VAL A 321 9.44 8.89 12.39
CA VAL A 321 8.16 9.31 12.96
C VAL A 321 7.58 10.55 12.26
N PRO A 322 8.36 11.60 11.89
CA PRO A 322 7.81 12.75 11.18
C PRO A 322 7.24 12.40 9.80
N LEU A 323 7.83 11.44 9.09
CA LEU A 323 7.31 10.98 7.80
C LEU A 323 6.02 10.18 8.00
N ALA A 324 5.97 9.29 8.98
CA ALA A 324 4.76 8.55 9.33
C ALA A 324 3.62 9.50 9.74
N GLY A 325 3.93 10.54 10.53
CA GLY A 325 2.97 11.57 10.92
C GLY A 325 2.35 12.30 9.74
N ARG A 326 3.17 12.69 8.74
CA ARG A 326 2.66 13.33 7.50
C ARG A 326 1.72 12.43 6.71
N ILE A 327 2.04 11.14 6.59
CA ILE A 327 1.17 10.18 5.90
C ILE A 327 -0.14 10.05 6.67
N ILE A 328 -0.10 9.89 7.99
CA ILE A 328 -1.29 9.79 8.83
C ILE A 328 -2.18 11.03 8.67
N GLU A 329 -1.59 12.23 8.74
CA GLU A 329 -2.33 13.50 8.61
C GLU A 329 -3.02 13.64 7.24
N GLU A 330 -2.43 13.13 6.15
CA GLU A 330 -3.04 13.10 4.82
C GLU A 330 -4.36 12.31 4.83
N TYR A 331 -4.35 11.11 5.40
CA TYR A 331 -5.54 10.25 5.48
C TYR A 331 -6.56 10.76 6.50
N GLU A 332 -6.13 11.34 7.62
CA GLU A 332 -7.03 12.01 8.57
C GLU A 332 -7.78 13.16 7.88
N ASN A 333 -7.06 14.02 7.16
CA ASN A 333 -7.67 15.14 6.45
C ASN A 333 -8.60 14.66 5.32
N GLN A 334 -8.33 13.50 4.70
CA GLN A 334 -9.23 12.89 3.73
C GLN A 334 -10.54 12.44 4.40
N TYR A 335 -10.44 11.77 5.56
CA TYR A 335 -11.60 11.33 6.32
C TYR A 335 -12.41 12.52 6.85
N ASP A 336 -11.76 13.54 7.41
CA ASP A 336 -12.41 14.76 7.91
C ASP A 336 -13.24 15.44 6.81
N LYS A 337 -12.69 15.57 5.60
CA LYS A 337 -13.42 16.11 4.44
C LYS A 337 -14.62 15.25 4.05
N TRP A 338 -14.45 13.93 4.05
CA TRP A 338 -15.54 13.01 3.74
C TRP A 338 -16.67 13.10 4.78
N LEU A 339 -16.32 13.18 6.06
CA LEU A 339 -17.26 13.30 7.16
C LEU A 339 -18.03 14.62 7.09
N LEU A 340 -17.33 15.74 6.89
CA LEU A 340 -17.97 17.05 6.69
C LEU A 340 -18.95 17.05 5.51
N TYR A 341 -18.57 16.44 4.39
CA TYR A 341 -19.46 16.31 3.23
C TYR A 341 -20.68 15.44 3.54
N ARG A 342 -20.49 14.35 4.29
CA ARG A 342 -21.55 13.41 4.67
C ARG A 342 -22.56 14.03 5.63
N ASP A 343 -22.08 14.69 6.68
CA ASP A 343 -22.90 15.33 7.72
C ASP A 343 -23.75 16.48 7.13
N ASN A 344 -23.29 17.12 6.06
CA ASN A 344 -23.98 18.23 5.40
C ASN A 344 -24.76 17.81 4.13
N GLN A 345 -25.00 16.52 3.90
CA GLN A 345 -25.71 16.07 2.68
C GLN A 345 -27.12 16.67 2.54
N ASN A 346 -27.87 16.80 3.64
CA ASN A 346 -29.22 17.36 3.59
C ASN A 346 -29.21 18.82 3.15
N CYS A 347 -28.32 19.63 3.74
CA CYS A 347 -28.10 21.02 3.33
C CYS A 347 -27.73 21.08 1.83
N MET A 348 -26.82 20.22 1.36
CA MET A 348 -26.41 20.18 -0.04
C MET A 348 -27.55 19.78 -0.99
N GLU A 349 -28.42 18.83 -0.64
CA GLU A 349 -29.56 18.43 -1.47
C GLU A 349 -30.68 19.49 -1.47
N GLU A 350 -30.96 20.13 -0.33
CA GLU A 350 -31.88 21.28 -0.26
C GLU A 350 -31.40 22.41 -1.17
N TRP A 351 -30.12 22.80 -1.05
CA TRP A 351 -29.48 23.81 -1.89
C TRP A 351 -29.54 23.45 -3.38
N LYS A 352 -29.27 22.20 -3.73
CA LYS A 352 -29.34 21.71 -5.10
C LYS A 352 -30.76 21.78 -5.65
N SER A 353 -31.78 21.48 -4.84
CA SER A 353 -33.19 21.59 -5.26
C SER A 353 -33.56 23.04 -5.62
N ILE A 354 -33.13 24.02 -4.80
CA ILE A 354 -33.36 25.45 -5.02
C ILE A 354 -32.71 25.91 -6.33
N ILE A 355 -31.46 25.50 -6.55
CA ILE A 355 -30.73 25.86 -7.77
C ILE A 355 -31.40 25.26 -9.01
N LEU A 356 -31.81 23.99 -8.96
CA LEU A 356 -32.49 23.34 -10.08
C LEU A 356 -33.82 24.02 -10.42
N GLN A 357 -34.56 24.47 -9.40
CA GLN A 357 -35.78 25.25 -9.60
C GLN A 357 -35.49 26.61 -10.27
N ASP A 358 -34.51 27.36 -9.77
CA ASP A 358 -34.13 28.65 -10.36
C ASP A 358 -33.62 28.50 -11.81
N ILE A 359 -32.91 27.41 -12.13
CA ILE A 359 -32.51 27.09 -13.51
C ILE A 359 -33.73 26.89 -14.41
N SER A 360 -34.76 26.19 -13.92
CA SER A 360 -35.97 25.92 -14.70
C SER A 360 -36.82 27.17 -14.93
N GLU A 361 -36.80 28.13 -14.00
CA GLU A 361 -37.62 29.35 -14.07
C GLU A 361 -36.91 30.51 -14.80
N LYS A 362 -35.60 30.67 -14.58
CA LYS A 362 -34.85 31.90 -14.97
C LYS A 362 -33.63 31.61 -15.86
N GLY A 363 -33.33 30.34 -16.12
CA GLY A 363 -32.16 29.91 -16.89
C GLY A 363 -30.88 29.81 -16.05
N ALA A 364 -29.90 29.08 -16.58
CA ALA A 364 -28.69 28.70 -15.86
C ALA A 364 -27.81 29.88 -15.43
N GLU A 365 -27.69 30.91 -16.27
CA GLU A 365 -26.85 32.08 -16.00
C GLU A 365 -27.38 32.92 -14.83
N ALA A 366 -28.70 33.12 -14.77
CA ALA A 366 -29.36 33.84 -13.69
C ALA A 366 -29.26 33.09 -12.35
N ALA A 367 -29.43 31.75 -12.38
CA ALA A 367 -29.29 30.91 -11.19
C ALA A 367 -27.87 30.95 -10.60
N VAL A 368 -26.84 30.85 -11.44
CA VAL A 368 -25.43 30.94 -11.00
C VAL A 368 -25.10 32.34 -10.46
N SER A 369 -25.57 33.39 -11.12
CA SER A 369 -25.31 34.77 -10.67
C SER A 369 -25.97 35.05 -9.31
N ARG A 370 -27.20 34.55 -9.11
CA ARG A 370 -27.89 34.65 -7.82
C ARG A 370 -27.19 33.86 -6.72
N LEU A 371 -26.68 32.67 -7.01
CA LEU A 371 -25.91 31.85 -6.08
C LEU A 371 -24.67 32.61 -5.58
N LEU A 372 -23.87 33.15 -6.50
CA LEU A 372 -22.67 33.91 -6.16
C LEU A 372 -23.01 35.17 -5.35
N TYR A 373 -24.14 35.82 -5.67
CA TYR A 373 -24.64 36.97 -4.92
C TYR A 373 -25.03 36.59 -3.49
N GLN A 374 -25.83 35.52 -3.30
CA GLN A 374 -26.25 35.08 -1.96
C GLN A 374 -25.07 34.69 -1.06
N LEU A 375 -24.08 34.00 -1.62
CA LEU A 375 -22.86 33.64 -0.89
C LEU A 375 -22.05 34.89 -0.49
N ARG A 376 -21.97 35.89 -1.36
CA ARG A 376 -21.30 37.17 -1.06
C ARG A 376 -22.02 37.96 0.03
N GLU A 377 -23.34 38.01 0.01
CA GLU A 377 -24.13 38.77 1.00
C GLU A 377 -24.18 38.07 2.38
N ALA A 378 -24.14 36.73 2.40
CA ALA A 378 -24.25 35.96 3.63
C ALA A 378 -22.90 35.76 4.36
N GLY A 379 -21.79 35.72 3.64
CA GLY A 379 -20.46 35.43 4.20
C GLY A 379 -19.72 36.66 4.72
N THR A 380 -18.78 36.46 5.65
CA THR A 380 -17.80 37.48 6.03
C THR A 380 -16.78 37.73 4.92
N VAL A 381 -15.99 38.79 5.03
CA VAL A 381 -14.90 39.08 4.08
C VAL A 381 -13.93 37.89 3.97
N GLU A 382 -13.52 37.30 5.10
CA GLU A 382 -12.60 36.15 5.08
C GLU A 382 -13.24 34.90 4.44
N GLU A 383 -14.53 34.65 4.68
CA GLU A 383 -15.25 33.51 4.12
C GLU A 383 -15.40 33.63 2.60
N VAL A 384 -15.71 34.84 2.11
CA VAL A 384 -15.82 35.12 0.67
C VAL A 384 -14.45 35.01 -0.01
N GLU A 385 -13.39 35.54 0.60
CA GLU A 385 -12.02 35.38 0.09
C GLU A 385 -11.61 33.91 0.00
N HIS A 386 -11.89 33.12 1.05
CA HIS A 386 -11.60 31.69 1.06
C HIS A 386 -12.40 30.93 -0.01
N PHE A 387 -13.68 31.26 -0.16
CA PHE A 387 -14.54 30.69 -1.19
C PHE A 387 -14.04 30.99 -2.61
N LEU A 388 -13.63 32.23 -2.90
CA LEU A 388 -13.07 32.61 -4.19
C LEU A 388 -11.73 31.91 -4.47
N ALA A 389 -10.87 31.78 -3.46
CA ALA A 389 -9.62 31.02 -3.57
C ALA A 389 -9.88 29.52 -3.84
N MET A 390 -10.89 28.94 -3.19
CA MET A 390 -11.34 27.57 -3.46
C MET A 390 -11.89 27.41 -4.87
N LEU A 391 -12.68 28.37 -5.37
CA LEU A 391 -13.17 28.38 -6.75
C LEU A 391 -12.03 28.49 -7.77
N ASP A 392 -11.03 29.35 -7.54
CA ASP A 392 -9.88 29.45 -8.44
C ASP A 392 -9.05 28.17 -8.45
N LYS A 393 -8.85 27.55 -7.27
CA LYS A 393 -8.17 26.25 -7.18
C LYS A 393 -8.95 25.14 -7.87
N ALA A 394 -10.27 25.06 -7.65
CA ALA A 394 -11.16 24.11 -8.29
C ALA A 394 -11.19 24.32 -9.81
N ASN A 395 -11.25 25.58 -10.28
CA ASN A 395 -11.15 25.93 -11.70
C ASN A 395 -9.77 25.61 -12.27
N GLY A 396 -8.70 25.75 -11.49
CA GLY A 396 -7.35 25.35 -11.86
C GLY A 396 -7.23 23.83 -12.03
N GLU A 397 -7.86 23.06 -11.14
CA GLU A 397 -7.98 21.61 -11.22
C GLU A 397 -8.89 21.17 -12.37
N GLU A 398 -10.02 21.85 -12.61
CA GLU A 398 -10.90 21.62 -13.75
C GLU A 398 -10.26 22.01 -15.08
N ARG A 399 -9.46 23.08 -15.16
CA ARG A 399 -8.66 23.43 -16.34
C ARG A 399 -7.57 22.39 -16.60
N LYS A 400 -6.97 21.84 -15.54
CA LYS A 400 -6.07 20.68 -15.63
C LYS A 400 -6.83 19.40 -16.06
N ALA A 401 -8.05 19.18 -15.59
CA ALA A 401 -8.90 18.03 -15.92
C ALA A 401 -9.54 18.12 -17.33
N ALA A 402 -9.88 19.32 -17.79
CA ALA A 402 -10.43 19.62 -19.12
C ALA A 402 -9.35 19.51 -20.20
N ARG A 403 -8.08 19.82 -19.88
CA ARG A 403 -6.92 19.44 -20.69
C ARG A 403 -6.69 17.92 -20.75
N GLN A 404 -7.41 17.12 -19.96
CA GLN A 404 -7.22 15.68 -19.79
C GLN A 404 -8.43 14.79 -20.16
N ARG A 405 -9.61 15.31 -20.56
CA ARG A 405 -10.81 14.49 -20.88
C ARG A 405 -11.14 14.38 -22.39
N PRO A 406 -11.31 13.16 -22.95
CA PRO A 406 -11.98 12.87 -24.24
C PRO A 406 -13.49 12.49 -24.11
N VAL A 407 -14.26 12.61 -25.21
CA VAL A 407 -15.72 12.40 -25.42
C VAL A 407 -16.16 10.93 -25.17
N PRO A 408 -17.42 10.61 -24.74
CA PRO A 408 -17.67 9.50 -23.82
C PRO A 408 -18.06 8.14 -24.45
N ALA A 409 -17.60 7.07 -23.81
CA ALA A 409 -18.41 5.90 -23.46
C ALA A 409 -17.87 5.25 -22.17
N LYS A 410 -18.73 5.20 -21.14
CA LYS A 410 -18.69 4.50 -19.83
C LYS A 410 -17.35 4.31 -19.07
N LYS A 411 -17.34 4.93 -17.88
CA LYS A 411 -16.52 4.74 -16.64
C LYS A 411 -14.99 4.81 -16.76
N LYS A 412 -14.34 5.82 -16.14
CA LYS A 412 -12.95 5.72 -15.63
C LYS A 412 -12.53 6.83 -14.64
N GLN A 413 -11.79 6.37 -13.62
CA GLN A 413 -11.01 7.08 -12.58
C GLN A 413 -9.91 8.02 -13.17
N PRO A 414 -9.33 8.95 -12.38
CA PRO A 414 -8.21 9.78 -12.84
C PRO A 414 -6.95 8.91 -13.07
N SER A 415 -6.35 8.97 -14.26
CA SER A 415 -5.17 8.20 -14.63
C SER A 415 -3.88 9.04 -14.57
N GLU A 416 -2.85 8.51 -13.91
CA GLU A 416 -1.45 8.91 -14.00
C GLU A 416 -0.96 9.12 -15.46
N PRO A 417 0.13 9.88 -15.71
CA PRO A 417 0.73 10.00 -17.03
C PRO A 417 1.11 8.60 -17.55
N LYS A 418 0.31 8.09 -18.49
CA LYS A 418 0.50 6.75 -19.07
C LYS A 418 1.77 6.73 -19.92
N ALA A 419 2.83 6.13 -19.40
CA ALA A 419 3.96 5.69 -20.20
C ALA A 419 3.55 4.42 -20.97
N TYR A 420 3.92 4.35 -22.26
CA TYR A 420 3.65 3.18 -23.09
C TYR A 420 4.86 2.25 -23.07
N PHE A 421 4.61 0.94 -22.99
CA PHE A 421 5.67 -0.06 -23.03
C PHE A 421 6.35 -0.05 -24.43
N PRO A 422 7.69 0.08 -24.50
CA PRO A 422 8.40 0.08 -25.77
C PRO A 422 8.51 -1.36 -26.31
N LEU A 423 7.73 -1.67 -27.33
CA LEU A 423 7.70 -2.99 -27.97
C LEU A 423 8.23 -2.91 -29.39
N PHE A 424 9.13 -3.83 -29.75
CA PHE A 424 9.70 -3.94 -31.09
C PHE A 424 9.22 -5.24 -31.74
N PHE A 425 8.84 -5.16 -33.01
CA PHE A 425 8.41 -6.31 -33.81
C PHE A 425 9.26 -6.42 -35.07
N ASP A 426 9.47 -7.66 -35.53
CA ASP A 426 10.06 -7.90 -36.84
C ASP A 426 9.04 -7.54 -37.93
N MET A 427 9.41 -6.57 -38.76
CA MET A 427 8.58 -6.06 -39.85
C MET A 427 8.85 -6.76 -41.18
N LYS A 428 9.86 -7.64 -41.25
CA LYS A 428 10.25 -8.31 -42.48
C LYS A 428 9.08 -9.14 -43.01
N TYR A 429 8.69 -8.89 -44.27
CA TYR A 429 7.59 -9.56 -44.97
C TYR A 429 6.19 -9.35 -44.36
N LYS A 430 6.03 -8.40 -43.43
CA LYS A 430 4.71 -8.06 -42.89
C LYS A 430 3.95 -7.20 -43.90
N ARG A 431 2.71 -7.58 -44.18
CA ARG A 431 1.84 -6.88 -45.14
C ARG A 431 1.17 -5.71 -44.46
N VAL A 432 1.50 -4.50 -44.90
CA VAL A 432 0.97 -3.27 -44.33
C VAL A 432 0.17 -2.49 -45.38
N LEU A 433 -1.09 -2.22 -45.08
CA LEU A 433 -1.89 -1.27 -45.87
C LEU A 433 -1.76 0.14 -45.28
N VAL A 434 -1.47 1.12 -46.13
CA VAL A 434 -1.54 2.54 -45.80
C VAL A 434 -2.65 3.17 -46.65
N ALA A 435 -3.76 3.50 -46.01
CA ALA A 435 -4.88 4.17 -46.66
C ALA A 435 -4.66 5.69 -46.59
N GLY A 436 -4.44 6.32 -47.75
CA GLY A 436 -4.03 7.72 -47.88
C GLY A 436 -2.58 7.87 -48.36
N ALA A 437 -2.30 8.96 -49.07
CA ALA A 437 -0.98 9.25 -49.65
C ALA A 437 -0.47 10.67 -49.36
N GLY A 438 -1.05 11.34 -48.35
CA GLY A 438 -0.57 12.63 -47.85
C GLY A 438 0.78 12.53 -47.14
N LYS A 439 1.32 13.67 -46.68
CA LYS A 439 2.67 13.75 -46.08
C LYS A 439 2.85 12.82 -44.87
N ILE A 440 1.83 12.65 -44.04
CA ILE A 440 1.87 11.77 -42.86
C ILE A 440 1.92 10.30 -43.29
N ALA A 441 1.15 9.93 -44.31
CA ALA A 441 1.12 8.59 -44.86
C ALA A 441 2.47 8.23 -45.50
N ALA A 442 3.04 9.13 -46.31
CA ALA A 442 4.34 8.95 -46.95
C ALA A 442 5.46 8.69 -45.93
N ARG A 443 5.55 9.51 -44.88
CA ARG A 443 6.55 9.34 -43.82
C ARG A 443 6.44 8.00 -43.09
N ARG A 444 5.21 7.53 -42.83
CA ARG A 444 5.00 6.23 -42.15
C ARG A 444 5.28 5.06 -43.07
N ALA A 445 4.86 5.15 -44.34
CA ALA A 445 5.13 4.15 -45.35
C ALA A 445 6.64 3.95 -45.57
N GLU A 446 7.38 5.05 -45.71
CA GLU A 446 8.85 5.05 -45.83
C GLU A 446 9.53 4.37 -44.64
N ALA A 447 9.15 4.77 -43.41
CA ALA A 447 9.72 4.19 -42.20
C ALA A 447 9.45 2.68 -42.11
N LEU A 448 8.25 2.20 -42.43
CA LEU A 448 7.92 0.78 -42.40
C LEU A 448 8.65 -0.01 -43.49
N ALA A 449 8.71 0.52 -44.72
CA ALA A 449 9.44 -0.09 -45.82
C ALA A 449 10.95 -0.23 -45.49
N ALA A 450 11.55 0.76 -44.81
CA ALA A 450 12.95 0.72 -44.36
C ALA A 450 13.26 -0.40 -43.34
N PHE A 451 12.23 -1.00 -42.71
CA PHE A 451 12.34 -2.18 -41.85
C PHE A 451 11.91 -3.48 -42.56
N GLY A 452 11.67 -3.46 -43.87
CA GLY A 452 11.38 -4.65 -44.68
C GLY A 452 9.91 -5.06 -44.74
N ALA A 453 8.98 -4.15 -44.37
CA ALA A 453 7.55 -4.39 -44.54
C ALA A 453 7.13 -4.31 -46.01
N GLU A 454 6.17 -5.14 -46.40
CA GLU A 454 5.50 -5.08 -47.70
C GLU A 454 4.38 -4.03 -47.62
N VAL A 455 4.68 -2.80 -48.04
CA VAL A 455 3.77 -1.67 -47.90
C VAL A 455 2.93 -1.47 -49.16
N GLN A 456 1.63 -1.67 -49.04
CA GLN A 456 0.64 -1.31 -50.04
C GLN A 456 -0.01 0.03 -49.67
N VAL A 457 -0.14 0.93 -50.63
CA VAL A 457 -0.77 2.24 -50.45
C VAL A 457 -2.01 2.31 -51.32
N VAL A 458 -3.15 2.73 -50.76
CA VAL A 458 -4.39 2.96 -51.51
C VAL A 458 -4.82 4.40 -51.31
N ALA A 459 -4.75 5.19 -52.39
CA ALA A 459 -5.22 6.58 -52.42
C ALA A 459 -5.34 7.06 -53.87
N PRO A 460 -6.39 7.82 -54.25
CA PRO A 460 -6.58 8.29 -55.63
C PRO A 460 -5.50 9.28 -56.09
N SER A 461 -4.98 10.08 -55.16
CA SER A 461 -3.91 11.05 -55.38
C SER A 461 -3.06 11.16 -54.10
N GLY A 462 -1.87 11.76 -54.21
CA GLY A 462 -0.92 11.78 -53.10
C GLY A 462 0.13 12.87 -53.22
N SER A 463 1.01 12.92 -52.22
CA SER A 463 2.15 13.83 -52.18
C SER A 463 3.28 13.37 -53.10
N GLY A 464 4.11 14.30 -53.58
CA GLY A 464 5.29 13.97 -54.39
C GLY A 464 6.28 13.03 -53.70
N GLN A 465 6.35 13.03 -52.36
CA GLN A 465 7.15 12.05 -51.61
C GLN A 465 6.61 10.63 -51.78
N MET A 466 5.28 10.43 -51.79
CA MET A 466 4.69 9.11 -52.04
C MET A 466 4.94 8.64 -53.48
N GLU A 467 4.93 9.55 -54.45
CA GLU A 467 5.28 9.23 -55.85
C GLU A 467 6.72 8.75 -55.97
N GLN A 468 7.65 9.39 -55.26
CA GLN A 468 9.05 8.98 -55.21
C GLN A 468 9.22 7.59 -54.59
N LEU A 469 8.57 7.32 -53.45
CA LEU A 469 8.63 6.01 -52.79
C LEU A 469 8.09 4.89 -53.68
N ALA A 470 7.01 5.16 -54.43
CA ALA A 470 6.46 4.21 -55.38
C ALA A 470 7.40 3.99 -56.57
N ALA A 471 8.00 5.06 -57.12
CA ALA A 471 8.96 4.97 -58.23
C ALA A 471 10.25 4.21 -57.84
N GLN A 472 10.66 4.32 -56.57
CA GLN A 472 11.80 3.58 -56.01
C GLN A 472 11.46 2.12 -55.67
N GLY A 473 10.21 1.69 -55.87
CA GLY A 473 9.76 0.33 -55.56
C GLY A 473 9.65 0.03 -54.06
N MET A 474 9.71 1.05 -53.19
CA MET A 474 9.59 0.87 -51.74
C MET A 474 8.16 0.60 -51.29
N VAL A 475 7.18 1.05 -52.07
CA VAL A 475 5.74 0.85 -51.79
C VAL A 475 5.00 0.48 -53.07
N ARG A 476 3.94 -0.33 -52.94
CA ARG A 476 3.01 -0.61 -54.05
C ARG A 476 1.81 0.32 -53.92
N TRP A 477 1.74 1.36 -54.76
CA TRP A 477 0.65 2.33 -54.72
C TRP A 477 -0.42 2.04 -55.77
N GLU A 478 -1.65 1.79 -55.30
CA GLU A 478 -2.86 1.72 -56.11
C GLU A 478 -3.60 3.06 -56.08
N LYS A 479 -3.66 3.72 -57.25
CA LYS A 479 -4.29 5.04 -57.43
C LYS A 479 -5.82 4.94 -57.50
N ARG A 480 -6.43 4.53 -56.40
CA ARG A 480 -7.90 4.41 -56.23
C ARG A 480 -8.32 4.72 -54.80
N CYS A 481 -9.62 4.86 -54.59
CA CYS A 481 -10.20 4.97 -53.26
C CYS A 481 -10.11 3.64 -52.49
N PHE A 482 -10.06 3.75 -51.16
CA PHE A 482 -10.12 2.61 -50.25
C PHE A 482 -11.48 1.92 -50.34
N VAL A 483 -11.45 0.58 -50.33
CA VAL A 483 -12.63 -0.27 -50.12
C VAL A 483 -12.40 -1.18 -48.92
N PRO A 484 -13.44 -1.56 -48.16
CA PRO A 484 -13.32 -2.39 -46.96
C PRO A 484 -12.53 -3.69 -47.14
N GLU A 485 -12.58 -4.28 -48.33
CA GLU A 485 -11.91 -5.54 -48.67
C GLU A 485 -10.38 -5.40 -48.67
N ASP A 486 -9.86 -4.18 -48.85
CA ASP A 486 -8.42 -3.89 -48.92
C ASP A 486 -7.67 -4.27 -47.64
N VAL A 487 -8.34 -4.27 -46.49
CA VAL A 487 -7.70 -4.66 -45.22
C VAL A 487 -7.46 -6.17 -45.15
N SER A 488 -8.09 -6.97 -46.03
CA SER A 488 -8.06 -8.43 -45.94
C SER A 488 -6.64 -8.97 -46.16
N GLY A 489 -6.18 -9.80 -45.24
CA GLY A 489 -4.84 -10.39 -45.28
C GLY A 489 -3.71 -9.44 -44.85
N CYS A 490 -4.00 -8.19 -44.47
CA CYS A 490 -2.98 -7.31 -43.90
C CYS A 490 -2.65 -7.73 -42.47
N ASP A 491 -1.37 -7.65 -42.10
CA ASP A 491 -0.93 -7.77 -40.70
C ASP A 491 -1.19 -6.47 -39.94
N MET A 492 -1.15 -5.33 -40.66
CA MET A 492 -1.27 -4.00 -40.07
C MET A 492 -1.86 -2.99 -41.06
N VAL A 493 -2.62 -2.01 -40.55
CA VAL A 493 -3.23 -0.94 -41.36
C VAL A 493 -2.98 0.45 -40.77
N ILE A 494 -2.59 1.40 -41.60
CA ILE A 494 -2.45 2.83 -41.26
C ILE A 494 -3.57 3.62 -41.94
N ALA A 495 -4.51 4.14 -41.16
CA ALA A 495 -5.56 5.03 -41.62
C ALA A 495 -5.06 6.49 -41.58
N ALA A 496 -4.69 7.03 -42.75
CA ALA A 496 -4.09 8.34 -42.92
C ALA A 496 -4.67 9.10 -44.12
N THR A 497 -6.00 9.02 -44.30
CA THR A 497 -6.74 9.79 -45.29
C THR A 497 -7.18 11.15 -44.73
N ASP A 498 -7.50 12.11 -45.60
CA ASP A 498 -8.06 13.40 -45.21
C ASP A 498 -9.56 13.31 -44.83
N ASP A 499 -10.19 12.16 -45.05
CA ASP A 499 -11.59 11.91 -44.74
C ASP A 499 -11.74 11.15 -43.40
N ALA A 500 -12.33 11.82 -42.41
CA ALA A 500 -12.57 11.26 -41.08
C ALA A 500 -13.57 10.08 -41.09
N GLN A 501 -14.53 10.04 -42.01
CA GLN A 501 -15.46 8.92 -42.15
C GLN A 501 -14.75 7.69 -42.71
N ILE A 502 -13.91 7.86 -43.73
CA ILE A 502 -13.12 6.76 -44.30
C ILE A 502 -12.15 6.21 -43.24
N ASN A 503 -11.45 7.07 -42.50
CA ASN A 503 -10.58 6.59 -41.42
C ASN A 503 -11.34 5.79 -40.34
N ARG A 504 -12.54 6.23 -39.94
CA ARG A 504 -13.40 5.45 -39.01
C ARG A 504 -13.84 4.11 -39.60
N GLN A 505 -14.17 4.08 -40.88
CA GLN A 505 -14.53 2.85 -41.59
C GLN A 505 -13.36 1.87 -41.62
N ILE A 506 -12.14 2.34 -41.94
CA ILE A 506 -10.92 1.53 -41.92
C ILE A 506 -10.70 0.91 -40.53
N ILE A 507 -10.76 1.70 -39.46
CA ILE A 507 -10.59 1.20 -38.09
C ILE A 507 -11.64 0.16 -37.74
N ARG A 508 -12.90 0.38 -38.12
CA ARG A 508 -13.97 -0.60 -37.91
C ARG A 508 -13.68 -1.91 -38.63
N CYS A 509 -13.33 -1.87 -39.91
CA CYS A 509 -13.03 -3.05 -40.71
C CYS A 509 -11.83 -3.85 -40.16
N CYS A 510 -10.82 -3.15 -39.65
CA CYS A 510 -9.65 -3.77 -39.01
C CYS A 510 -10.02 -4.46 -37.69
N ARG A 511 -10.82 -3.81 -36.84
CA ARG A 511 -11.27 -4.40 -35.56
C ARG A 511 -12.11 -5.65 -35.75
N GLU A 512 -13.03 -5.64 -36.72
CA GLU A 512 -13.86 -6.81 -37.06
C GLU A 512 -13.03 -8.01 -37.51
N ARG A 513 -11.82 -7.78 -38.05
CA ARG A 513 -10.89 -8.81 -38.56
C ARG A 513 -9.66 -9.02 -37.68
N GLN A 514 -9.62 -8.38 -36.51
CA GLN A 514 -8.50 -8.42 -35.55
C GLN A 514 -7.13 -8.03 -36.16
N ILE A 515 -7.13 -7.05 -37.06
CA ILE A 515 -5.92 -6.50 -37.68
C ILE A 515 -5.47 -5.26 -36.92
N LEU A 516 -4.16 -5.13 -36.67
CA LEU A 516 -3.60 -3.98 -35.96
C LEU A 516 -3.78 -2.69 -36.77
N ALA A 517 -4.44 -1.70 -36.19
CA ALA A 517 -4.72 -0.44 -36.88
C ALA A 517 -4.12 0.78 -36.17
N ASN A 518 -3.61 1.73 -36.96
CA ASN A 518 -3.21 3.04 -36.46
C ASN A 518 -3.90 4.16 -37.25
N HIS A 519 -4.64 5.00 -36.54
CA HIS A 519 -5.28 6.19 -37.07
C HIS A 519 -4.35 7.42 -36.93
N ALA A 520 -4.08 8.12 -38.04
CA ALA A 520 -3.16 9.25 -38.06
C ALA A 520 -3.66 10.48 -37.26
N GLY A 521 -4.97 10.78 -37.33
CA GLY A 521 -5.59 11.91 -36.63
C GLY A 521 -6.24 11.63 -35.26
N ASP A 522 -6.67 10.40 -34.97
CA ASP A 522 -7.39 10.05 -33.72
C ASP A 522 -6.69 8.93 -32.94
N LYS A 523 -6.01 9.31 -31.87
CA LYS A 523 -5.24 8.39 -31.03
C LYS A 523 -6.08 7.39 -30.25
N SER A 524 -7.35 7.71 -29.99
CA SER A 524 -8.25 6.80 -29.26
C SER A 524 -8.62 5.58 -30.10
N GLN A 525 -8.37 5.66 -31.41
CA GLN A 525 -8.70 4.63 -32.39
C GLN A 525 -7.47 3.82 -32.83
N CYS A 526 -6.31 3.98 -32.17
CA CYS A 526 -5.08 3.25 -32.48
C CYS A 526 -4.85 2.06 -31.55
N ASP A 527 -4.50 0.91 -32.12
CA ASP A 527 -4.07 -0.28 -31.37
C ASP A 527 -2.58 -0.18 -30.96
N PHE A 528 -1.78 0.55 -31.74
CA PHE A 528 -0.37 0.83 -31.46
C PHE A 528 -0.03 2.28 -31.80
N TYR A 529 1.08 2.80 -31.26
CA TYR A 529 1.57 4.14 -31.56
C TYR A 529 2.74 4.07 -32.53
N PHE A 530 2.72 4.90 -33.56
CA PHE A 530 3.85 5.04 -34.48
C PHE A 530 4.90 5.96 -33.84
N PRO A 531 6.06 5.44 -33.38
CA PRO A 531 7.05 6.25 -32.69
C PRO A 531 7.81 7.16 -33.67
N GLY A 532 8.46 8.20 -33.15
CA GLY A 532 9.58 8.81 -33.85
C GLY A 532 10.75 7.82 -33.84
N VAL A 533 11.25 7.45 -35.01
CA VAL A 533 12.32 6.44 -35.14
C VAL A 533 13.63 7.15 -35.47
N ALA A 534 14.66 6.89 -34.65
CA ALA A 534 16.04 7.20 -34.97
C ALA A 534 16.82 5.89 -35.14
N ARG A 535 17.66 5.80 -36.18
CA ARG A 535 18.39 4.58 -36.52
C ARG A 535 19.75 4.89 -37.11
N GLU A 536 20.76 4.12 -36.70
CA GLU A 536 22.09 4.10 -37.30
C GLU A 536 22.63 2.65 -37.27
N GLY A 537 22.91 2.08 -38.44
CA GLY A 537 23.25 0.65 -38.56
C GLY A 537 22.17 -0.28 -37.99
N SER A 538 22.55 -1.10 -37.00
CA SER A 538 21.68 -2.02 -36.27
C SER A 538 21.00 -1.40 -35.04
N LEU A 539 21.41 -0.20 -34.62
CA LEU A 539 20.83 0.49 -33.46
C LEU A 539 19.55 1.21 -33.86
N VAL A 540 18.47 0.96 -33.11
CA VAL A 540 17.15 1.55 -33.34
C VAL A 540 16.62 2.11 -32.02
N VAL A 541 16.17 3.36 -32.06
CA VAL A 541 15.54 4.04 -30.93
C VAL A 541 14.15 4.53 -31.34
N GLY A 542 13.14 4.08 -30.60
CA GLY A 542 11.76 4.55 -30.74
C GLY A 542 11.41 5.55 -29.64
N VAL A 543 10.95 6.75 -30.02
CA VAL A 543 10.54 7.80 -29.10
C VAL A 543 9.05 8.04 -29.20
N THR A 544 8.37 8.02 -28.06
CA THR A 544 6.96 8.40 -27.95
C THR A 544 6.77 9.37 -26.79
N ALA A 545 6.07 10.48 -27.03
CA ALA A 545 5.70 11.44 -25.98
C ALA A 545 4.25 11.19 -25.53
N SER A 546 3.92 9.92 -25.27
CA SER A 546 2.56 9.43 -24.94
C SER A 546 1.46 9.96 -25.88
N GLY A 547 1.85 10.28 -27.12
CA GLY A 547 0.99 10.94 -28.10
C GLY A 547 0.54 12.35 -27.73
N LYS A 548 0.94 12.98 -26.63
CA LYS A 548 0.44 14.33 -26.26
C LYS A 548 1.27 15.47 -26.84
N ASP A 549 2.56 15.24 -27.09
CA ASP A 549 3.47 16.25 -27.63
C ASP A 549 4.28 15.71 -28.84
N HIS A 550 3.69 15.83 -30.03
CA HIS A 550 4.34 15.41 -31.27
C HIS A 550 5.58 16.26 -31.61
N LYS A 551 5.64 17.51 -31.14
CA LYS A 551 6.78 18.39 -31.41
C LYS A 551 7.98 17.95 -30.57
N LEU A 552 7.77 17.71 -29.28
CA LEU A 552 8.81 17.19 -28.39
C LEU A 552 9.32 15.82 -28.85
N ALA A 553 8.42 14.89 -29.20
CA ALA A 553 8.83 13.58 -29.72
C ALA A 553 9.71 13.73 -30.97
N SER A 554 9.30 14.58 -31.92
CA SER A 554 10.07 14.83 -33.15
C SER A 554 11.43 15.50 -32.88
N GLU A 555 11.48 16.47 -31.96
CA GLU A 555 12.71 17.17 -31.61
C GLU A 555 13.71 16.21 -30.95
N VAL A 556 13.25 15.41 -29.98
CA VAL A 556 14.07 14.42 -29.29
C VAL A 556 14.56 13.35 -30.27
N THR A 557 13.70 12.83 -31.15
CA THR A 557 14.13 11.89 -32.20
C THR A 557 15.22 12.48 -33.10
N GLY A 558 15.08 13.76 -33.51
CA GLY A 558 16.10 14.42 -34.35
C GLY A 558 17.45 14.59 -33.65
N ARG A 559 17.44 14.95 -32.36
CA ARG A 559 18.66 15.02 -31.54
C ARG A 559 19.32 13.65 -31.39
N LEU A 560 18.53 12.61 -31.10
CA LEU A 560 19.02 11.23 -30.98
C LEU A 560 19.58 10.71 -32.30
N GLN A 561 18.95 11.00 -33.43
CA GLN A 561 19.47 10.61 -34.74
C GLN A 561 20.83 11.25 -35.04
N SER A 562 21.00 12.53 -34.70
CA SER A 562 22.26 13.26 -34.88
C SER A 562 23.36 12.70 -33.97
N TRP A 563 22.99 12.39 -32.72
CA TRP A 563 23.89 11.76 -31.75
C TRP A 563 24.30 10.35 -32.17
N LEU A 564 23.37 9.50 -32.60
CA LEU A 564 23.66 8.13 -33.08
C LEU A 564 24.65 8.16 -34.26
N LYS A 565 24.47 9.10 -35.20
CA LYS A 565 25.40 9.29 -36.33
C LYS A 565 26.82 9.64 -35.89
N GLN A 566 26.98 10.42 -34.83
CA GLN A 566 28.29 10.75 -34.28
C GLN A 566 28.89 9.57 -33.50
N PHE A 567 28.05 8.88 -32.73
CA PHE A 567 28.45 7.76 -31.86
C PHE A 567 28.91 6.54 -32.64
N VAL A 568 28.33 6.24 -33.80
CA VAL A 568 28.70 5.08 -34.64
C VAL A 568 29.86 5.41 -35.60
N ARG A 569 30.18 6.69 -35.82
CA ARG A 569 31.29 7.13 -36.68
C ARG A 569 32.60 7.42 -35.93
N GLY A 570 32.55 7.51 -34.60
CA GLY A 570 33.72 7.49 -33.72
C GLY A 570 34.00 6.08 -33.25
#